data_AF-A0A6V8DIG3-F1
#
_entry.id   AF-A0A6V8DIG3-F1
#
_cell.length_a   1.000
_cell.length_b   1.000
_cell.length_c   1.000
_cell.angle_alpha   90.00
_cell.angle_beta   90.00
_cell.angle_gamma   90.00
#
_symmetry.space_group_name_H-M   'P 1'
#
loop_
_entity.id
_entity.type
_entity.pdbx_description
1 polymer ?
#
loop_
_entity_poly.entity_id
_entity_poly.type
_entity_poly.pdbx_seq_one_letter_code
_entity_poly.pdbx_strand_id
1 'polypeptide(L)'
;MQLTRALAATSDPGVWTPAEMPEWAVPAAFGILTIVYALIVFEVVHRALAAAVGGIVAVITLHIIGNGPDLGTVVTWIDEETIGLLIGMMVIVDILGKTGVFEWAAVQAYALSGGSIWRLSIIL
;
A
#
# COMPACT_ATOMS: atom_id res chain seq x y z
N MET A 1 37.68 -34.21 3.21
CA MET A 1 36.27 -34.14 3.65
C MET A 1 35.89 -32.87 4.44
N GLN A 2 36.83 -31.99 4.83
CA GLN A 2 36.49 -30.70 5.47
C GLN A 2 36.41 -29.51 4.49
N LEU A 3 37.04 -29.59 3.31
CA LEU A 3 36.95 -28.57 2.26
C LEU A 3 35.55 -28.46 1.61
N THR A 4 34.74 -29.52 1.64
CA THR A 4 33.36 -29.51 1.11
C THR A 4 32.38 -28.79 2.04
N ARG A 5 32.66 -28.71 3.35
CA ARG A 5 31.79 -28.03 4.31
C ARG A 5 32.01 -26.51 4.34
N ALA A 6 33.23 -26.04 4.05
CA ALA A 6 33.53 -24.61 3.94
C ALA A 6 32.89 -23.96 2.69
N LEU A 7 32.64 -24.74 1.63
CA LEU A 7 31.94 -24.28 0.42
C LEU A 7 30.40 -24.31 0.54
N ALA A 8 29.85 -25.04 1.51
CA ALA A 8 28.41 -25.11 1.77
C ALA A 8 27.90 -24.04 2.76
N ALA A 9 28.81 -23.33 3.43
CA ALA A 9 28.49 -22.23 4.36
C ALA A 9 28.44 -20.85 3.67
N THR A 10 28.67 -20.79 2.35
CA THR A 10 28.73 -19.54 1.56
C THR A 10 27.56 -19.40 0.59
N SER A 11 26.49 -20.17 0.79
CA SER A 11 25.25 -20.06 0.02
C SER A 11 24.07 -19.84 0.97
N ASP A 12 24.10 -18.77 1.76
CA ASP A 12 22.85 -18.20 2.26
C ASP A 12 22.27 -17.37 1.10
N PRO A 13 21.20 -17.86 0.45
CA PRO A 13 20.81 -17.40 -0.86
C PRO A 13 20.01 -16.10 -0.74
N GLY A 14 20.64 -14.97 -0.45
CA GLY A 14 20.00 -13.63 -0.56
C GLY A 14 18.69 -13.44 0.22
N VAL A 15 18.36 -14.33 1.16
CA VAL A 15 17.17 -14.22 2.01
C VAL A 15 17.53 -13.34 3.19
N TRP A 16 16.98 -12.14 3.21
CA TRP A 16 17.11 -11.23 4.35
C TRP A 16 16.57 -11.90 5.62
N THR A 17 17.39 -11.91 6.68
CA THR A 17 17.00 -12.40 8.00
C THR A 17 16.84 -11.21 8.96
N PRO A 18 15.72 -11.11 9.71
CA PRO A 18 15.52 -10.01 10.64
C PRO A 18 16.58 -10.02 11.73
N ALA A 19 17.25 -8.89 11.93
CA ALA A 19 18.15 -8.68 13.06
C ALA A 19 17.37 -8.65 14.39
N GLU A 20 18.06 -8.92 15.49
CA GLU A 20 17.49 -8.76 16.83
C GLU A 20 17.01 -7.31 17.01
N MET A 21 15.69 -7.15 17.23
CA MET A 21 15.10 -5.82 17.29
C MET A 21 15.40 -5.15 18.63
N PRO A 22 16.03 -3.96 18.63
CA PRO A 22 16.24 -3.21 19.86
C PRO A 22 14.92 -2.64 20.38
N GLU A 23 14.84 -2.38 21.69
CA GLU A 23 13.61 -1.89 22.33
C GLU A 23 13.07 -0.58 21.72
N TRP A 24 13.96 0.24 21.13
CA TRP A 24 13.59 1.50 20.48
C TRP A 24 12.93 1.31 19.12
N ALA A 25 12.99 0.12 18.51
CA ALA A 25 12.41 -0.12 17.19
C ALA A 25 10.88 0.03 17.18
N VAL A 26 10.20 -0.47 18.22
CA VAL A 26 8.74 -0.39 18.36
C VAL A 26 8.24 1.05 18.45
N PRO A 27 8.75 1.91 19.37
CA PRO A 27 8.30 3.30 19.43
C PRO A 27 8.69 4.10 18.18
N ALA A 28 9.82 3.79 17.54
CA ALA A 28 10.19 4.41 16.26
C ALA A 28 9.17 4.09 15.16
N ALA A 29 8.78 2.82 15.01
CA ALA A 29 7.76 2.40 14.05
C ALA A 29 6.40 3.09 14.30
N PHE A 30 5.98 3.17 15.57
CA PHE A 30 4.75 3.87 15.95
C PHE A 30 4.82 5.37 15.63
N GLY A 31 5.97 6.00 15.86
CA GLY A 31 6.22 7.40 15.49
C GLY A 31 6.11 7.63 13.98
N ILE A 32 6.77 6.79 13.18
CA ILE A 32 6.71 6.85 11.71
C ILE A 32 5.26 6.72 11.22
N LEU A 33 4.54 5.71 11.71
CA LEU A 33 3.15 5.47 11.33
C LEU A 33 2.27 6.69 11.65
N THR A 34 2.38 7.21 12.88
CA THR A 34 1.55 8.33 13.34
C THR A 34 1.86 9.61 12.54
N ILE A 35 3.13 9.89 12.26
CA ILE A 35 3.54 11.06 11.47
C ILE A 35 3.01 10.95 10.03
N VAL A 36 3.20 9.80 9.38
CA VAL A 36 2.73 9.59 8.00
C VAL A 36 1.20 9.72 7.93
N TYR A 37 0.49 9.11 8.87
CA TYR A 37 -0.97 9.18 8.91
C TYR A 37 -1.47 10.61 9.17
N ALA A 38 -0.82 11.34 10.07
CA ALA A 38 -1.11 12.75 10.31
C ALA A 38 -0.87 13.59 9.03
N LEU A 39 0.23 13.39 8.31
CA LEU A 39 0.51 14.08 7.05
C LEU A 39 -0.56 13.82 5.99
N ILE A 40 -1.08 12.59 5.92
CA ILE A 40 -2.15 12.21 4.98
C ILE A 40 -3.48 12.85 5.39
N VAL A 41 -3.88 12.73 6.66
CA VAL A 41 -5.18 13.20 7.17
C VAL A 41 -5.28 14.73 7.13
N PHE A 42 -4.21 15.43 7.49
CA PHE A 42 -4.16 16.89 7.44
C PHE A 42 -3.82 17.44 6.05
N GLU A 43 -3.65 16.57 5.04
CA GLU A 43 -3.32 16.91 3.66
C GLU A 43 -2.15 17.91 3.51
N VAL A 44 -1.19 17.86 4.45
CA VAL A 44 -0.04 18.79 4.47
C VAL A 44 0.83 18.62 3.22
N VAL A 45 0.91 17.38 2.73
CA VAL A 45 1.60 17.01 1.48
C VAL A 45 0.75 16.01 0.70
N HIS A 46 1.08 15.78 -0.58
CA HIS A 46 0.39 14.76 -1.38
C HIS A 46 0.47 13.38 -0.71
N ARG A 47 -0.69 12.72 -0.54
CA ARG A 47 -0.79 11.40 0.10
C ARG A 47 0.21 10.36 -0.42
N ALA A 48 0.47 10.36 -1.73
CA ALA A 48 1.43 9.46 -2.35
C ALA A 48 2.87 9.78 -1.94
N LEU A 49 3.22 11.05 -1.85
CA LEU A 49 4.53 11.50 -1.39
C LEU A 49 4.73 11.21 0.11
N ALA A 50 3.71 11.46 0.94
CA ALA A 50 3.74 11.10 2.36
C ALA A 50 4.00 9.60 2.57
N ALA A 51 3.26 8.75 1.85
CA ALA A 51 3.43 7.30 1.92
C ALA A 51 4.82 6.85 1.43
N ALA A 52 5.30 7.39 0.32
CA ALA A 52 6.63 7.05 -0.22
C ALA A 52 7.76 7.42 0.75
N VAL A 53 7.74 8.64 1.30
CA VAL A 53 8.73 9.09 2.29
C VAL A 53 8.64 8.24 3.56
N GLY A 54 7.43 7.95 4.03
CA GLY A 54 7.20 7.06 5.18
C GLY A 54 7.81 5.68 5.01
N GLY A 55 7.60 5.06 3.84
CA GLY A 55 8.19 3.77 3.48
C GLY A 55 9.72 3.82 3.42
N ILE A 56 10.29 4.86 2.82
CA ILE A 56 11.75 5.06 2.77
C ILE A 56 12.33 5.19 4.18
N VAL A 57 11.72 5.99 5.05
CA VAL A 57 12.16 6.17 6.44
C VAL A 57 12.07 4.85 7.22
N ALA A 58 11.03 4.04 7.00
CA ALA A 58 10.91 2.71 7.60
C ALA A 58 12.04 1.77 7.17
N VAL A 59 12.36 1.72 5.87
CA VAL A 59 13.46 0.89 5.35
C VAL A 59 14.82 1.38 5.86
N ILE A 60 15.05 2.69 5.92
CA ILE A 60 16.28 3.27 6.51
C ILE A 60 16.40 2.87 7.99
N THR A 61 15.30 2.91 8.75
CA THR A 61 15.29 2.51 10.16
C THR A 61 15.71 1.05 10.32
N LEU A 62 15.24 0.15 9.45
CA LEU A 62 15.68 -1.25 9.44
C LEU A 62 17.17 -1.40 9.12
N HIS A 63 17.69 -0.56 8.21
CA HIS A 63 19.11 -0.55 7.85
C HIS A 63 20.01 -0.01 8.98
N ILE A 64 19.46 0.80 9.89
CA ILE A 64 20.17 1.25 11.09
C ILE A 64 20.22 0.15 12.16
N ILE A 65 19.18 -0.69 12.26
CA ILE A 65 19.10 -1.77 13.25
C ILE A 65 20.04 -2.94 12.92
N GLY A 66 20.23 -3.24 11.64
CA GLY A 66 21.10 -4.33 11.20
C GLY A 66 21.32 -4.32 9.71
N ASN A 67 21.60 -5.48 9.11
CA ASN A 67 21.63 -5.61 7.66
C ASN A 67 20.22 -5.38 7.12
N GLY A 68 19.95 -4.20 6.55
CA GLY A 68 18.63 -3.87 6.04
C GLY A 68 18.20 -4.80 4.89
N PRO A 69 16.89 -4.88 4.59
CA PRO A 69 16.35 -5.74 3.55
C PRO A 69 16.86 -5.35 2.16
N ASP A 70 17.09 -6.35 1.31
CA ASP A 70 17.36 -6.13 -0.10
C ASP A 70 16.09 -5.63 -0.81
N LEU A 71 16.24 -4.94 -1.95
CA LEU A 71 15.13 -4.48 -2.76
C LEU A 71 14.19 -5.62 -3.16
N GLY A 72 14.72 -6.82 -3.42
CA GLY A 72 13.90 -7.99 -3.70
C GLY A 72 12.94 -8.30 -2.55
N THR A 73 13.41 -8.25 -1.30
CA THR A 73 12.57 -8.45 -0.10
C THR A 73 11.56 -7.33 0.07
N VAL A 74 11.94 -6.07 -0.12
CA VAL A 74 11.01 -4.94 0.02
C VAL A 74 9.87 -5.01 -1.00
N VAL A 75 10.16 -5.43 -2.23
CA VAL A 75 9.13 -5.62 -3.26
C VAL A 75 8.13 -6.70 -2.87
N THR A 76 8.54 -7.75 -2.14
CA THR A 76 7.59 -8.77 -1.66
C THR A 76 6.61 -8.27 -0.59
N TRP A 77 6.84 -7.10 0.00
CA TRP A 77 5.89 -6.49 0.94
C TRP A 77 4.78 -5.71 0.23
N ILE A 78 4.88 -5.52 -1.09
CA ILE A 78 3.86 -4.88 -1.89
C ILE A 78 2.70 -5.87 -2.07
N ASP A 79 1.49 -5.43 -1.74
CA ASP A 79 0.27 -6.19 -1.99
C ASP A 79 -0.17 -6.04 -3.46
N GLU A 80 0.22 -7.02 -4.28
CA GLU A 80 -0.10 -7.09 -5.70
C GLU A 80 -1.60 -7.23 -5.97
N GLU A 81 -2.33 -7.94 -5.08
CA GLU A 81 -3.77 -8.16 -5.23
C GLU A 81 -4.52 -6.84 -5.04
N THR A 82 -4.18 -6.09 -3.98
CA THR A 82 -4.82 -4.79 -3.71
C THR A 82 -4.50 -3.76 -4.79
N ILE A 83 -3.23 -3.63 -5.21
CA ILE A 83 -2.87 -2.67 -6.27
C ILE A 83 -3.55 -3.04 -7.59
N GLY A 84 -3.55 -4.32 -7.95
CA GLY A 84 -4.24 -4.83 -9.14
C GLY A 84 -5.74 -4.54 -9.09
N LEU A 85 -6.39 -4.78 -7.95
CA LEU A 85 -7.82 -4.51 -7.75
C LEU A 85 -8.14 -3.02 -7.86
N LEU A 86 -7.36 -2.15 -7.20
CA LEU A 86 -7.56 -0.71 -7.23
C LEU A 86 -7.38 -0.14 -8.64
N ILE A 87 -6.35 -0.60 -9.37
CA ILE A 87 -6.14 -0.24 -10.78
C ILE A 87 -7.32 -0.71 -11.63
N GLY A 88 -7.73 -1.97 -11.49
CA GLY A 88 -8.83 -2.54 -12.25
C GLY A 88 -10.15 -1.78 -12.04
N MET A 89 -10.47 -1.48 -10.78
CA MET A 89 -11.67 -0.68 -10.44
C MET A 89 -11.58 0.73 -11.04
N MET A 90 -10.44 1.40 -10.95
CA MET A 90 -10.25 2.74 -11.52
C MET A 90 -10.43 2.73 -13.05
N VAL A 91 -9.86 1.73 -13.75
CA VAL A 91 -9.97 1.59 -15.20
C VAL A 91 -11.40 1.29 -15.64
N ILE A 92 -12.08 0.35 -14.99
CA ILE A 92 -13.48 0.01 -15.32
C ILE A 92 -14.38 1.23 -15.13
N VAL A 93 -14.25 1.93 -13.99
CA VAL A 93 -15.03 3.14 -13.69
C VAL A 93 -14.74 4.25 -14.71
N ASP A 94 -13.49 4.47 -15.09
CA ASP A 94 -13.13 5.47 -16.11
C ASP A 94 -13.75 5.18 -17.48
N ILE A 95 -13.73 3.91 -17.92
CA ILE A 95 -14.33 3.51 -19.21
C ILE A 95 -15.86 3.65 -19.16
N LEU A 96 -16.51 3.18 -18.09
CA LEU A 96 -17.97 3.28 -17.93
C LEU A 96 -18.47 4.72 -17.89
N GLY A 97 -17.68 5.63 -17.30
CA GLY A 97 -17.99 7.06 -17.32
C GLY A 97 -17.88 7.67 -18.72
N LYS A 98 -16.93 7.20 -19.56
CA LYS A 98 -16.80 7.70 -20.94
C LYS A 98 -17.87 7.17 -21.89
N THR A 99 -18.44 6.00 -21.63
CA THR A 99 -19.46 5.38 -22.49
C THR A 99 -20.88 5.85 -22.20
N GLY A 100 -21.10 6.63 -21.13
CA GLY A 100 -22.43 7.13 -20.78
C GLY A 100 -23.25 6.16 -19.91
N VAL A 101 -22.65 5.08 -19.40
CA VAL A 101 -23.36 4.05 -18.64
C VAL A 101 -23.83 4.59 -17.29
N PHE A 102 -23.00 5.39 -16.61
CA PHE A 102 -23.38 6.01 -15.34
C PHE A 102 -24.48 7.07 -15.53
N GLU A 103 -24.44 7.82 -16.62
CA GLU A 103 -25.45 8.82 -16.97
C GLU A 103 -26.79 8.16 -17.29
N TRP A 104 -26.79 7.09 -18.09
CA TRP A 104 -27.99 6.31 -18.35
C TRP A 104 -28.58 5.70 -17.06
N ALA A 105 -27.73 5.11 -16.22
CA ALA A 105 -28.16 4.54 -14.93
C ALA A 105 -28.74 5.61 -14.00
N ALA A 106 -28.14 6.81 -13.94
CA ALA A 106 -28.63 7.92 -13.14
C ALA A 106 -30.02 8.40 -13.59
N VAL A 107 -30.26 8.51 -14.91
CA VAL A 107 -31.59 8.88 -15.44
C VAL A 107 -32.64 7.81 -15.10
N GLN A 108 -32.28 6.53 -15.20
CA GLN A 108 -33.19 5.44 -14.85
C GLN A 108 -33.51 5.40 -13.35
N ALA A 109 -32.50 5.57 -12.49
CA ALA A 109 -32.68 5.68 -11.05
C ALA A 109 -33.58 6.89 -10.68
N TYR A 110 -33.38 8.02 -11.34
CA TYR A 110 -34.22 9.21 -11.15
C TYR A 110 -35.67 8.95 -11.56
N ALA A 111 -35.89 8.36 -12.75
CA ALA A 111 -37.23 8.03 -13.23
C ALA A 111 -37.96 7.07 -12.27
N LEU A 112 -37.26 6.07 -11.71
CA LEU A 112 -37.81 5.14 -10.72
C LEU A 112 -38.08 5.80 -9.36
N SER A 113 -37.26 6.77 -8.95
CA SER A 113 -37.42 7.48 -7.67
C SER A 113 -38.63 8.45 -7.63
N GLY A 114 -39.18 8.80 -8.80
CA GLY A 114 -40.27 9.77 -8.92
C GLY A 114 -39.89 11.18 -8.45
N GLY A 115 -38.60 11.54 -8.49
CA GLY A 115 -38.09 12.84 -8.06
C GLY A 115 -37.97 13.03 -6.54
N SER A 116 -38.21 11.99 -5.74
CA SER A 116 -38.05 12.08 -4.28
C SER A 116 -36.63 11.71 -3.84
N ILE A 117 -35.98 12.63 -3.13
CA ILE A 117 -34.59 12.46 -2.63
C ILE A 117 -34.46 11.19 -1.79
N TRP A 118 -35.42 10.92 -0.92
CA TRP A 118 -35.41 9.74 -0.05
C TRP A 118 -35.44 8.42 -0.81
N ARG A 119 -36.20 8.32 -1.92
CA ARG A 119 -36.20 7.09 -2.74
C ARG A 119 -34.95 7.00 -3.59
N LEU A 120 -34.46 8.14 -4.10
CA LEU A 120 -33.24 8.19 -4.90
C LEU A 120 -32.03 7.68 -4.10
N SER A 121 -31.85 8.11 -2.84
CA SER A 121 -30.75 7.65 -1.98
C SER A 121 -30.78 6.17 -1.63
N ILE A 122 -31.92 5.49 -1.78
CA ILE A 122 -32.04 4.03 -1.56
C ILE A 122 -31.77 3.26 -2.86
N ILE A 123 -32.10 3.86 -4.01
CA ILE A 123 -31.97 3.24 -5.34
C ILE A 123 -30.54 3.38 -5.89
N LEU A 124 -29.85 4.48 -5.57
CA LEU A 124 -28.50 4.81 -6.04
C LEU A 124 -27.41 4.04 -5.28
#